data_AF-A0A924KWP9-F1
#
_entry.id   AF-A0A924KWP9-F1
#
_cell.length_a   1.000
_cell.length_b   1.000
_cell.length_c   1.000
_cell.angle_alpha   90.00
_cell.angle_beta   90.00
_cell.angle_gamma   90.00
#
_symmetry.space_group_name_H-M   'P 1'
#
loop_
_entity.id
_entity.type
_entity.pdbx_description
1 polymer ?
#
loop_
_entity_poly.entity_id
_entity_poly.type
_entity_poly.pdbx_seq_one_letter_code
_entity_poly.pdbx_strand_id
1 'polypeptide(L)'
;LANWDKAMINTIKENKVLASGIANQLHMDSSNNVIVFERGNLIFIFNFSPGNSIFGYQFRTPEKGIYKIILNSDKKKFGGFERVDDSINYPTDENKNVSIYLTNRTALVMKKQ
;
A
#
# COMPACT_ATOMS: atom_id res chain seq x y z
N LEU A 1 10.24 -0.63 -16.11
CA LEU A 1 10.75 -1.58 -15.08
C LEU A 1 11.90 -0.98 -14.25
N ALA A 2 13.02 -0.53 -14.83
CA ALA A 2 14.16 0.02 -14.05
C ALA A 2 13.80 1.16 -13.06
N ASN A 3 12.89 2.08 -13.45
CA ASN A 3 12.44 3.15 -12.55
C ASN A 3 11.71 2.64 -11.31
N TRP A 4 10.90 1.58 -11.48
CA TRP A 4 10.16 0.96 -10.39
C TRP A 4 11.11 0.24 -9.44
N ASP A 5 12.05 -0.53 -9.97
CA ASP A 5 13.08 -1.22 -9.19
C ASP A 5 13.90 -0.24 -8.33
N LYS A 6 14.38 0.86 -8.94
CA LYS A 6 15.08 1.93 -8.21
C LYS A 6 14.23 2.54 -7.10
N ALA A 7 12.94 2.80 -7.37
CA ALA A 7 12.03 3.36 -6.37
C ALA A 7 11.78 2.39 -5.22
N MET A 8 11.55 1.10 -5.51
CA MET A 8 11.43 0.06 -4.48
C MET A 8 12.67 -0.01 -3.59
N ILE A 9 13.87 -0.10 -4.19
CA ILE A 9 15.13 -0.18 -3.43
C ILE A 9 15.30 1.05 -2.54
N ASN A 10 15.01 2.25 -3.06
CA ASN A 10 15.10 3.49 -2.28
C ASN A 10 14.11 3.48 -1.11
N THR A 11 12.83 3.16 -1.34
CA THR A 11 11.80 3.08 -0.28
C THR A 11 12.21 2.10 0.82
N ILE A 12 12.73 0.92 0.44
CA ILE A 12 13.19 -0.11 1.39
C ILE A 12 14.39 0.38 2.20
N LYS A 13 15.37 1.05 1.57
CA LYS A 13 16.57 1.59 2.23
C LYS A 13 16.23 2.73 3.18
N GLU A 14 15.49 3.73 2.72
CA GLU A 14 15.12 4.92 3.50
C GLU A 14 14.34 4.57 4.76
N ASN A 15 13.51 3.52 4.70
CA ASN A 15 12.70 3.07 5.83
C ASN A 15 13.29 1.86 6.56
N LYS A 16 14.53 1.44 6.23
CA LYS A 16 15.26 0.34 6.88
C LYS A 16 14.47 -0.97 6.99
N VAL A 17 13.61 -1.27 6.01
CA VAL A 17 12.65 -2.40 6.07
C VAL A 17 13.35 -3.76 6.20
N LEU A 18 14.52 -3.93 5.59
CA LEU A 18 15.27 -5.19 5.70
C LEU A 18 15.95 -5.38 7.06
N ALA A 19 16.19 -4.30 7.80
CA ALA A 19 16.72 -4.33 9.16
C ALA A 19 15.61 -4.42 10.22
N SER A 20 14.33 -4.35 9.83
CA SER A 20 13.20 -4.51 10.74
C SER A 20 12.98 -5.98 11.09
N GLY A 21 12.11 -6.22 12.08
CA GLY A 21 11.55 -7.53 12.35
C GLY A 21 10.75 -8.12 11.18
N ILE A 22 10.15 -9.28 11.44
CA ILE A 22 9.30 -9.98 10.49
C ILE A 22 8.09 -9.14 10.06
N ALA A 23 7.49 -9.48 8.92
CA ALA A 23 6.25 -8.85 8.49
C ALA A 23 5.07 -9.34 9.35
N ASN A 24 4.18 -8.42 9.69
CA ASN A 24 2.92 -8.69 10.36
C ASN A 24 1.79 -8.71 9.33
N GLN A 25 1.10 -9.84 9.19
CA GLN A 25 -0.08 -9.91 8.33
C GLN A 25 -1.21 -9.05 8.93
N LEU A 26 -1.72 -8.09 8.17
CA LEU A 26 -2.84 -7.24 8.59
C LEU A 26 -4.17 -7.71 8.01
N HIS A 27 -4.17 -8.12 6.73
CA HIS A 27 -5.37 -8.55 6.05
C HIS A 27 -5.04 -9.52 4.91
N MET A 28 -5.87 -10.55 4.75
CA MET A 28 -5.78 -11.55 3.70
C MET A 28 -7.19 -11.78 3.15
N ASP A 29 -7.41 -11.36 1.91
CA ASP A 29 -8.71 -11.41 1.25
C ASP A 29 -8.62 -12.24 -0.02
N SER A 30 -8.89 -13.53 0.12
CA SER A 30 -8.84 -14.49 -0.99
C SER A 30 -9.93 -14.22 -2.04
N SER A 31 -11.05 -13.60 -1.66
CA SER A 31 -12.15 -13.29 -2.59
C SER A 31 -11.76 -12.20 -3.57
N ASN A 32 -11.07 -11.16 -3.08
CA ASN A 32 -10.58 -10.07 -3.91
C ASN A 32 -9.14 -10.25 -4.40
N ASN A 33 -8.45 -11.30 -3.96
CA ASN A 33 -7.01 -11.51 -4.18
C ASN A 33 -6.16 -10.35 -3.66
N VAL A 34 -6.44 -9.89 -2.44
CA VAL A 34 -5.73 -8.77 -1.80
C VAL A 34 -4.92 -9.25 -0.60
N ILE A 35 -3.68 -8.77 -0.52
CA ILE A 35 -2.76 -9.01 0.58
C ILE A 35 -2.36 -7.67 1.21
N VAL A 36 -2.52 -7.56 2.52
CA VAL A 36 -2.06 -6.40 3.30
C VAL A 36 -1.18 -6.87 4.45
N PHE A 37 0.03 -6.34 4.55
CA PHE A 37 0.92 -6.59 5.67
C PHE A 37 1.68 -5.34 6.07
N GLU A 38 2.16 -5.32 7.30
CA GLU A 38 3.04 -4.28 7.83
C GLU A 38 4.46 -4.83 8.02
N ARG A 39 5.46 -4.03 7.66
CA ARG A 39 6.86 -4.32 7.96
C ARG A 39 7.66 -3.02 8.01
N GLY A 40 8.40 -2.81 9.09
CA GLY A 40 9.23 -1.63 9.25
C GLY A 40 8.40 -0.33 9.27
N ASN A 41 7.24 -0.34 9.94
CA ASN A 41 6.31 0.79 10.02
C ASN A 41 5.71 1.22 8.66
N LEU A 42 5.83 0.39 7.63
CA LEU A 42 5.19 0.57 6.33
C LEU A 42 4.11 -0.47 6.14
N ILE A 43 2.97 -0.05 5.58
CA ILE A 43 1.89 -0.95 5.18
C ILE A 43 2.03 -1.21 3.68
N PHE A 44 2.19 -2.47 3.31
CA PHE A 44 2.22 -2.92 1.92
C PHE A 44 0.86 -3.51 1.55
N ILE A 45 0.29 -3.01 0.45
CA ILE A 45 -1.01 -3.43 -0.07
C ILE A 45 -0.81 -3.93 -1.49
N PHE A 46 -1.20 -5.17 -1.75
CA PHE A 46 -1.16 -5.77 -3.09
C PHE A 46 -2.55 -6.20 -3.50
N ASN A 47 -2.99 -5.78 -4.68
CA ASN A 47 -4.20 -6.30 -5.33
C ASN A 47 -3.77 -7.14 -6.53
N PHE A 48 -3.85 -8.46 -6.39
CA PHE A 48 -3.50 -9.42 -7.45
C PHE A 48 -4.70 -9.77 -8.35
N SER A 49 -5.87 -9.16 -8.13
CA SER A 49 -7.03 -9.40 -8.98
C SER A 49 -6.71 -9.12 -10.45
N PRO A 50 -7.14 -9.98 -11.39
CA PRO A 50 -6.93 -9.73 -12.81
C PRO A 50 -7.71 -8.52 -13.32
N GLY A 51 -8.82 -8.15 -12.68
CA GLY A 51 -9.72 -7.09 -13.16
C GLY A 51 -10.43 -6.27 -12.08
N ASN A 52 -10.49 -6.72 -10.82
CA ASN A 52 -11.29 -6.03 -9.81
C ASN A 52 -10.52 -4.85 -9.20
N SER A 53 -11.00 -3.64 -9.48
CA SER A 53 -10.60 -2.43 -8.78
C SER A 53 -11.70 -2.05 -7.79
N ILE A 54 -11.33 -1.74 -6.55
CA ILE A 54 -12.28 -1.62 -5.44
C ILE A 54 -12.20 -0.19 -4.87
N PHE A 55 -13.33 0.52 -4.97
CA PHE A 55 -13.49 1.81 -4.30
C PHE A 55 -13.82 1.60 -2.83
N GLY A 56 -13.13 2.34 -1.96
CA GLY A 56 -13.33 2.26 -0.52
C GLY A 56 -12.97 0.90 0.06
N TYR A 57 -11.92 0.25 -0.47
CA TYR A 57 -11.38 -0.98 0.11
C TYR A 57 -10.89 -0.69 1.53
N GLN A 58 -11.43 -1.40 2.52
CA GLN A 58 -11.14 -1.17 3.92
C GLN A 58 -10.27 -2.26 4.51
N PHE A 59 -9.30 -1.85 5.33
CA PHE A 59 -8.53 -2.76 6.16
C PHE A 59 -8.09 -2.07 7.44
N ARG A 60 -7.79 -2.86 8.47
CA ARG A 60 -7.36 -2.35 9.78
C ARG A 60 -5.87 -2.08 9.78
N THR A 61 -5.49 -0.89 10.23
CA THR A 61 -4.09 -0.48 10.41
C THR A 61 -3.59 -0.83 11.82
N PRO A 62 -2.27 -0.93 12.04
CA PRO A 62 -1.71 -1.20 13.38
C PRO A 62 -2.10 -0.12 14.39
N GLU A 63 -1.99 1.15 13.98
CA GLU A 63 -2.20 2.32 14.83
C GLU A 63 -3.17 3.33 14.19
N LYS A 64 -3.94 4.02 15.04
CA LYS A 64 -4.74 5.19 14.62
C LYS A 64 -3.80 6.29 14.09
N GLY A 65 -4.21 6.97 13.02
CA GLY A 65 -3.44 8.06 12.44
C GLY A 65 -3.89 8.44 11.05
N ILE A 66 -3.04 9.21 10.36
CA ILE A 66 -3.20 9.57 8.95
C ILE A 66 -2.08 8.88 8.19
N TYR A 67 -2.43 8.13 7.15
CA TYR A 67 -1.48 7.45 6.29
C TYR A 67 -1.41 8.14 4.93
N LYS A 68 -0.23 8.12 4.31
CA LYS A 68 -0.03 8.54 2.92
C LYS A 68 0.60 7.43 2.11
N ILE A 69 0.28 7.39 0.82
CA ILE A 69 0.96 6.54 -0.14
C ILE A 69 2.35 7.13 -0.41
N ILE A 70 3.39 6.35 -0.19
CA ILE A 70 4.79 6.73 -0.44
C ILE A 70 5.39 6.01 -1.65
N LEU A 71 4.75 4.92 -2.10
CA LEU A 71 5.10 4.20 -3.32
C LEU A 71 3.83 3.65 -3.95
N ASN A 72 3.65 3.91 -5.25
CA ASN A 72 2.46 3.53 -6.01
C ASN A 72 2.90 2.96 -7.37
N SER A 73 2.67 1.67 -7.61
CA SER A 73 3.03 1.02 -8.87
C SER A 73 2.20 1.48 -10.06
N ASP A 74 1.00 2.05 -9.83
CA ASP A 74 0.10 2.53 -10.88
C ASP A 74 0.52 3.88 -11.47
N LYS A 75 1.60 4.51 -10.99
CA LYS A 75 2.08 5.77 -11.58
C LYS A 75 2.57 5.59 -13.02
N LYS A 76 2.29 6.59 -13.86
CA LYS A 76 2.71 6.62 -15.28
C LYS A 76 4.22 6.44 -15.46
N LYS A 77 5.05 7.03 -14.57
CA LYS A 77 6.52 6.86 -14.59
C LYS A 77 7.01 5.42 -14.39
N PHE A 78 6.15 4.54 -13.88
CA PHE A 78 6.41 3.11 -13.70
C PHE A 78 5.69 2.24 -14.74
N GLY A 79 4.92 2.84 -15.65
CA GLY A 79 4.13 2.15 -16.67
C GLY A 79 2.70 1.79 -16.23
N GLY A 80 2.21 2.36 -15.12
CA GLY A 80 0.83 2.20 -14.69
C GLY A 80 -0.14 3.20 -15.33
N PHE A 81 -1.40 3.13 -14.92
CA PHE A 81 -2.51 3.89 -15.53
C PHE A 81 -2.85 5.22 -14.85
N GLU A 82 -2.12 5.60 -13.80
CA GLU A 82 -2.26 6.87 -13.07
C GLU A 82 -3.65 7.07 -12.45
N ARG A 83 -4.28 5.98 -11.98
CA ARG A 83 -5.63 6.02 -11.41
C ARG A 83 -5.66 6.35 -9.92
N VAL A 84 -4.52 6.24 -9.25
CA VAL A 84 -4.39 6.48 -7.80
C VAL A 84 -3.61 7.78 -7.55
N ASP A 85 -4.23 8.68 -6.77
CA ASP A 85 -3.65 9.94 -6.32
C ASP A 85 -2.90 9.74 -4.98
N ASP A 86 -1.61 10.07 -4.98
CA ASP A 86 -0.73 9.86 -3.82
C ASP A 86 -0.73 11.08 -2.90
N SER A 87 -1.35 12.20 -3.31
CA SER A 87 -1.46 13.41 -2.50
C SER A 87 -2.51 13.28 -1.40
N ILE A 88 -3.39 12.29 -1.52
CA ILE A 88 -4.50 12.06 -0.60
C ILE A 88 -3.99 11.59 0.77
N ASN A 89 -4.52 12.21 1.81
CA ASN A 89 -4.39 11.75 3.19
C ASN A 89 -5.47 10.72 3.49
N TYR A 90 -5.07 9.59 4.07
CA TYR A 90 -5.96 8.51 4.44
C TYR A 90 -6.06 8.41 5.97
N PRO A 91 -7.01 9.15 6.59
CA PRO A 91 -7.24 9.05 8.03
C PRO A 91 -7.86 7.71 8.39
N THR A 92 -7.54 7.21 9.59
CA THR A 92 -8.21 6.05 10.16
C THR A 92 -9.46 6.43 10.95
N ASP A 93 -10.46 5.56 10.94
CA ASP A 93 -11.62 5.65 11.84
C ASP A 93 -11.28 5.33 13.32
N GLU A 94 -12.29 5.27 14.18
CA GLU A 94 -12.13 4.91 15.60
C GLU A 94 -11.61 3.48 15.80
N ASN A 95 -11.93 2.57 14.88
CA ASN A 95 -11.52 1.17 14.89
C ASN A 95 -10.15 0.92 14.25
N LYS A 96 -9.47 2.00 13.80
CA LYS A 96 -8.20 2.01 13.08
C LYS A 96 -8.30 1.52 11.63
N ASN A 97 -9.50 1.49 11.05
CA ASN A 97 -9.68 1.14 9.65
C ASN A 97 -9.35 2.34 8.76
N VAL A 98 -8.76 2.05 7.61
CA VAL A 98 -8.53 3.01 6.54
C VAL A 98 -9.31 2.56 5.31
N SER A 99 -9.78 3.51 4.51
CA SER A 99 -10.51 3.26 3.26
C SER A 99 -9.73 3.83 2.08
N ILE A 100 -9.40 3.00 1.10
CA ILE A 100 -8.58 3.40 -0.06
C ILE A 100 -9.26 3.05 -1.38
N TYR A 101 -8.85 3.72 -2.46
CA TYR A 101 -9.12 3.21 -3.81
C TYR A 101 -8.00 2.25 -4.21
N LEU A 102 -8.35 0.97 -4.38
CA LEU A 102 -7.37 -0.09 -4.65
C LEU A 102 -7.59 -0.68 -6.05
N THR A 103 -6.72 -0.33 -6.99
CA THR A 103 -6.83 -0.76 -8.38
C THR A 103 -6.23 -2.14 -8.61
N ASN A 104 -6.75 -2.87 -9.61
CA ASN A 104 -6.31 -4.22 -9.95
C ASN A 104 -4.84 -4.27 -10.41
N ARG A 105 -4.13 -5.35 -10.06
CA ARG A 105 -2.71 -5.59 -10.39
C ARG A 105 -1.77 -4.47 -9.93
N THR A 106 -2.00 -3.93 -8.73
CA THR A 106 -1.17 -2.86 -8.19
C THR A 106 -0.57 -3.19 -6.84
N ALA A 107 0.53 -2.51 -6.54
CA ALA A 107 1.20 -2.48 -5.26
C ALA A 107 1.25 -1.03 -4.76
N LEU A 108 0.72 -0.81 -3.56
CA LEU A 108 0.78 0.46 -2.84
C LEU A 108 1.56 0.25 -1.54
N VAL A 109 2.35 1.24 -1.15
CA VAL A 109 3.02 1.27 0.16
C VAL A 109 2.62 2.54 0.86
N MET A 110 2.08 2.40 2.07
CA MET A 110 1.63 3.51 2.90
C MET A 110 2.51 3.67 4.14
N LYS A 111 2.65 4.93 4.58
CA LYS A 111 3.35 5.30 5.80
C LYS A 111 2.49 6.25 6.63
N LYS A 112 2.45 6.02 7.94
CA LYS A 112 1.84 6.95 8.89
C LYS A 112 2.63 8.27 8.89
N GLN A 113 1.92 9.39 8.80
CA GLN A 113 2.50 10.74 8.88
C GLN A 113 2.83 11.12 10.32
#